data_AF-A0AAW0RW17-F1
#
_entry.id   AF-A0AAW0RW17-F1
#
_cell.length_a   1.000
_cell.length_b   1.000
_cell.length_c   1.000
_cell.angle_alpha   90.00
_cell.angle_beta   90.00
_cell.angle_gamma   90.00
#
_symmetry.space_group_name_H-M   'P 1'
#
loop_
_entity.id
_entity.type
_entity.pdbx_description
1 polymer ?
#
loop_
_entity_poly.entity_id
_entity_poly.type
_entity_poly.pdbx_seq_one_letter_code
_entity_poly.pdbx_strand_id
1 'polypeptide(L)'
;MTQYKTLQLSALIILYRLRHPYATKDEIPLEMARCILGELDRVMELTGRAVPFADLPHLVACFELKDPAERRDAMQKSQRLINFSQYCRTEQQASLFAFWSARDQTDRRDIYWIDVASCIG
;
A
#
# COMPACT_ATOMS: atom_id res chain seq x y z
N MET A 1 -1.93 -12.58 15.85
CA MET A 1 -1.41 -13.27 14.64
C MET A 1 -1.47 -12.37 13.40
N THR A 2 -2.49 -11.53 13.24
CA THR A 2 -2.68 -10.68 12.05
C THR A 2 -1.54 -9.68 11.76
N GLN A 3 -0.93 -9.07 12.77
CA GLN A 3 0.21 -8.15 12.56
C GLN A 3 1.45 -8.83 11.98
N TYR A 4 1.81 -10.02 12.48
CA TYR A 4 2.95 -10.77 11.93
C TYR A 4 2.73 -11.11 10.46
N LYS A 5 1.52 -11.59 10.11
CA LYS A 5 1.17 -11.95 8.73
C LYS A 5 1.23 -10.75 7.79
N THR A 6 0.65 -9.61 8.17
CA THR A 6 0.66 -8.39 7.34
C THR A 6 2.08 -7.86 7.13
N LEU A 7 2.93 -7.85 8.16
CA LEU A 7 4.34 -7.48 8.03
C LEU A 7 5.13 -8.45 7.16
N GLN A 8 4.92 -9.76 7.31
CA GLN A 8 5.57 -10.78 6.50
C GLN A 8 5.22 -10.62 5.02
N LEU A 9 3.93 -10.45 4.69
CA LEU A 9 3.49 -10.22 3.32
C LEU A 9 4.06 -8.92 2.75
N SER A 10 4.11 -7.86 3.56
CA SER A 10 4.72 -6.59 3.15
C SER A 10 6.19 -6.76 2.78
N ALA A 11 6.95 -7.47 3.60
CA ALA A 11 8.36 -7.76 3.33
C ALA A 11 8.53 -8.59 2.04
N LEU A 12 7.64 -9.55 1.78
CA LEU A 12 7.66 -10.33 0.54
C LEU A 12 7.40 -9.46 -0.69
N ILE A 13 6.41 -8.55 -0.63
CA ILE A 13 6.15 -7.59 -1.72
C ILE A 13 7.37 -6.71 -1.95
N ILE A 14 7.97 -6.16 -0.89
CA ILE A 14 9.18 -5.32 -1.00
C ILE A 14 10.31 -6.09 -1.69
N LEU A 15 10.61 -7.30 -1.22
CA LEU A 15 11.65 -8.16 -1.82
C LEU A 15 11.35 -8.49 -3.29
N TYR A 16 10.08 -8.69 -3.62
CA TYR A 16 9.65 -8.90 -4.99
C TYR A 16 9.91 -7.65 -5.86
N ARG A 17 9.55 -6.47 -5.36
CA ARG A 17 9.68 -5.18 -6.06
C ARG A 17 11.11 -4.64 -6.12
N LEU A 18 12.03 -5.20 -5.34
CA LEU A 18 13.46 -5.02 -5.53
C LEU A 18 13.99 -5.75 -6.77
N ARG A 19 13.30 -6.81 -7.24
CA ARG A 19 13.73 -7.63 -8.39
C ARG A 19 12.89 -7.41 -9.63
N HIS A 20 11.64 -7.02 -9.46
CA HIS A 20 10.66 -6.85 -10.54
C HIS A 20 10.03 -5.47 -10.44
N PRO A 21 10.04 -4.68 -11.53
CA PRO A 21 9.42 -3.37 -11.48
C PRO A 21 7.91 -3.47 -11.28
N TYR A 22 7.33 -2.44 -10.68
CA TYR A 22 5.88 -2.27 -10.61
C TYR A 22 5.26 -2.32 -12.01
N ALA A 23 4.01 -2.78 -12.08
CA ALA A 23 3.28 -3.04 -13.33
C ALA A 23 3.80 -4.22 -14.16
N THR A 24 4.75 -4.99 -13.63
CA THR A 24 5.16 -6.28 -14.19
C THR A 24 4.93 -7.41 -13.19
N LYS A 25 4.49 -8.57 -13.70
CA LYS A 25 4.26 -9.80 -12.91
C LYS A 25 3.44 -9.56 -11.63
N ASP A 26 2.38 -8.77 -11.75
CA ASP A 26 1.69 -8.21 -10.59
C ASP A 26 0.69 -9.16 -9.92
N GLU A 27 0.43 -10.34 -10.49
CA GLU A 27 -0.57 -11.29 -9.96
C GLU A 27 -0.29 -11.65 -8.49
N ILE A 28 0.93 -12.09 -8.17
CA ILE A 28 1.32 -12.51 -6.82
C ILE A 28 1.37 -11.30 -5.85
N PRO A 29 2.04 -10.18 -6.16
CA PRO A 29 2.04 -9.01 -5.28
C PRO A 29 0.64 -8.44 -5.05
N LEU A 30 -0.23 -8.45 -6.06
CA LEU A 30 -1.61 -7.95 -5.93
C LEU A 30 -2.45 -8.84 -5.01
N GLU A 31 -2.33 -10.16 -5.09
CA GLU A 31 -3.01 -11.07 -4.18
C GLU A 31 -2.54 -10.88 -2.73
N MET A 32 -1.22 -10.74 -2.53
CA MET A 32 -0.65 -10.43 -1.21
C MET A 32 -1.16 -9.08 -0.68
N ALA A 33 -1.23 -8.06 -1.53
CA ALA A 33 -1.73 -6.74 -1.18
C ALA A 33 -3.20 -6.78 -0.75
N ARG A 34 -4.07 -7.46 -1.51
CA ARG A 34 -5.48 -7.66 -1.14
C ARG A 34 -5.61 -8.43 0.17
N CYS A 35 -4.75 -9.42 0.43
CA CYS A 35 -4.73 -10.12 1.71
C CYS A 35 -4.35 -9.18 2.87
N ILE A 36 -3.34 -8.33 2.70
CA ILE A 36 -2.96 -7.32 3.71
C ILE A 36 -4.15 -6.39 4.00
N LEU A 37 -4.74 -5.79 2.97
CA LEU A 37 -5.85 -4.84 3.12
C LEU A 37 -7.06 -5.49 3.80
N GLY A 38 -7.44 -6.70 3.39
CA GLY A 38 -8.54 -7.43 4.02
C GLY A 38 -8.30 -7.80 5.49
N GLU A 39 -7.06 -8.12 5.86
CA GLU A 39 -6.69 -8.37 7.26
C GLU A 39 -6.74 -7.08 8.10
N LEU A 40 -6.28 -5.95 7.55
CA LEU A 40 -6.35 -4.65 8.22
C LEU A 40 -7.82 -4.21 8.43
N ASP A 41 -8.65 -4.35 7.40
CA ASP A 41 -10.08 -4.05 7.46
C ASP A 41 -10.78 -4.93 8.51
N ARG A 42 -10.52 -6.25 8.48
CA ARG A 42 -11.11 -7.19 9.43
C ARG A 42 -10.76 -6.84 10.88
N VAL A 43 -9.52 -6.48 11.17
CA VAL A 43 -9.13 -6.08 12.54
C VAL A 43 -9.83 -4.80 12.95
N MET A 44 -9.92 -3.82 12.05
CA MET A 44 -10.63 -2.58 12.30
C MET A 44 -12.12 -2.81 12.58
N GLU A 45 -12.80 -3.63 11.77
CA GLU A 45 -14.21 -3.97 11.95
C GLU A 45 -14.48 -4.70 13.27
N LEU A 46 -13.61 -5.63 13.65
CA LEU A 46 -13.75 -6.41 14.89
C LEU A 46 -13.45 -5.60 16.15
N THR A 47 -12.49 -4.68 16.09
CA THR A 47 -11.99 -3.96 17.28
C THR A 47 -12.51 -2.54 17.39
N GLY A 48 -13.03 -1.96 16.30
CA GLY A 48 -13.39 -0.55 16.19
C GLY A 48 -12.18 0.39 16.31
N ARG A 49 -10.95 -0.14 16.25
CA ARG A 49 -9.71 0.60 16.47
C ARG A 49 -8.78 0.44 15.28
N ALA A 50 -8.03 1.49 14.99
CA ALA A 50 -6.99 1.40 14.00
C ALA A 50 -5.86 0.47 14.46
N VAL A 51 -5.24 -0.19 13.48
CA VAL A 51 -4.24 -1.23 13.72
C VAL A 51 -2.87 -0.58 13.96
N PRO A 52 -2.20 -0.86 15.10
CA PRO A 52 -0.86 -0.34 15.34
C PRO A 52 0.12 -0.82 14.25
N PHE A 53 1.01 0.08 13.80
CA PHE A 53 2.05 -0.20 12.81
C PHE A 53 1.53 -0.68 11.44
N ALA A 54 0.30 -0.30 11.08
CA ALA A 54 -0.30 -0.66 9.81
C ALA A 54 0.09 0.26 8.65
N ASP A 55 0.78 1.37 8.90
CA ASP A 55 1.04 2.40 7.89
C ASP A 55 1.89 1.86 6.73
N LEU A 56 2.99 1.17 7.06
CA LEU A 56 3.87 0.55 6.07
C LEU A 56 3.17 -0.59 5.33
N PRO A 57 2.54 -1.59 5.99
CA PRO A 57 1.77 -2.61 5.29
C PRO A 57 0.67 -2.06 4.38
N HIS A 58 -0.05 -1.04 4.86
CA HIS A 58 -1.09 -0.37 4.08
C HIS A 58 -0.49 0.31 2.85
N LEU A 59 0.61 1.06 3.01
CA LEU A 59 1.29 1.76 1.92
C LEU A 59 1.83 0.79 0.86
N VAL A 60 2.54 -0.26 1.29
CA VAL A 60 3.07 -1.33 0.43
C VAL A 60 1.94 -1.99 -0.37
N ALA A 61 0.85 -2.36 0.30
CA ALA A 61 -0.28 -2.98 -0.38
C ALA A 61 -0.97 -2.02 -1.37
N CYS A 62 -1.15 -0.76 -0.99
CA CYS A 62 -1.78 0.25 -1.84
C CYS A 62 -0.98 0.53 -3.13
N PHE A 63 0.35 0.46 -3.08
CA PHE A 63 1.18 0.60 -4.28
C PHE A 63 0.95 -0.48 -5.33
N GLU A 64 0.42 -1.64 -4.93
CA GLU A 64 0.11 -2.73 -5.86
C GLU A 64 -1.24 -2.53 -6.57
N LEU A 65 -2.15 -1.73 -6.00
CA LEU A 65 -3.50 -1.54 -6.54
C LEU A 65 -3.48 -0.86 -7.92
N LYS A 66 -4.21 -1.43 -8.88
CA LYS A 66 -4.35 -0.92 -10.25
C LYS A 66 -5.72 -0.35 -10.53
N ASP A 67 -6.75 -0.99 -9.98
CA ASP A 67 -8.13 -0.56 -10.21
C ASP A 67 -8.38 0.79 -9.53
N PRO A 68 -8.82 1.82 -10.27
CA PRO A 68 -9.24 3.09 -9.69
C PRO A 68 -10.29 2.96 -8.57
N ALA A 69 -11.14 1.93 -8.61
CA ALA A 69 -12.13 1.67 -7.56
C ALA A 69 -11.44 1.18 -6.27
N GLU A 70 -10.54 0.20 -6.37
CA GLU A 70 -9.76 -0.31 -5.22
C GLU A 70 -8.89 0.80 -4.60
N ARG A 71 -8.25 1.62 -5.43
CA ARG A 71 -7.44 2.77 -4.96
C ARG A 71 -8.28 3.77 -4.17
N ARG A 72 -9.49 4.07 -4.65
CA ARG A 72 -10.43 4.98 -3.96
C ARG A 72 -10.90 4.41 -2.64
N ASP A 73 -11.24 3.13 -2.61
CA ASP A 73 -11.63 2.41 -1.39
C ASP A 73 -10.50 2.42 -0.36
N ALA A 74 -9.27 2.09 -0.78
CA ALA A 74 -8.09 2.14 0.08
C ALA A 74 -7.81 3.56 0.62
N MET A 75 -7.98 4.60 -0.21
CA MET A 75 -7.87 5.99 0.25
C MET A 75 -8.91 6.34 1.31
N GLN A 76 -10.17 5.94 1.13
CA GLN A 76 -11.22 6.20 2.11
C GLN A 76 -10.95 5.46 3.43
N LYS A 77 -10.51 4.20 3.35
CA LYS A 77 -10.20 3.35 4.51
C LYS A 77 -8.95 3.82 5.26
N SER A 78 -7.96 4.37 4.57
CA SER A 78 -6.75 4.93 5.19
C SER A 78 -7.05 5.93 6.31
N GLN A 79 -8.14 6.70 6.19
CA GLN A 79 -8.56 7.66 7.22
C GLN A 79 -8.92 7.00 8.56
N ARG A 80 -9.37 5.75 8.52
CA ARG A 80 -9.80 4.96 9.69
C ARG A 80 -8.72 4.00 10.18
N LEU A 81 -7.88 3.51 9.28
CA LEU A 81 -6.83 2.53 9.56
C LEU A 81 -5.56 3.15 10.17
N ILE A 82 -5.29 4.43 9.90
CA ILE A 82 -4.09 5.12 10.35
C ILE A 82 -4.41 5.97 11.59
N ASN A 83 -4.01 5.48 12.75
CA ASN A 83 -4.24 6.10 14.07
C ASN A 83 -3.34 7.32 14.36
N PHE A 84 -2.48 7.72 13.42
CA PHE A 84 -1.57 8.85 13.60
C PHE A 84 -2.27 10.21 13.48
N SER A 85 -1.52 11.29 13.65
CA SER A 85 -2.02 12.67 13.48
C SER A 85 -2.68 12.86 12.10
N GLN A 86 -3.54 13.88 11.99
CA GLN A 86 -4.13 14.25 10.70
C GLN A 86 -3.06 14.51 9.64
N TYR A 87 -1.92 15.09 10.03
CA TYR A 87 -0.77 15.29 9.17
C TYR A 87 -0.26 13.97 8.55
N CYS A 88 -0.02 12.94 9.36
CA CYS A 88 0.45 11.63 8.86
C CYS A 88 -0.54 10.99 7.88
N ARG A 89 -1.84 11.15 8.10
CA ARG A 89 -2.87 10.67 7.16
C ARG A 89 -2.80 11.40 5.82
N THR A 90 -2.66 12.73 5.85
CA THR A 90 -2.54 13.55 4.65
C THR A 90 -1.28 13.21 3.87
N GLU A 91 -0.13 13.08 4.55
CA GLU A 91 1.14 12.68 3.92
C GLU A 91 1.03 11.31 3.28
N GLN A 92 0.43 10.33 3.96
CA GLN A 92 0.27 8.99 3.38
C GLN A 92 -0.62 9.01 2.14
N GLN A 93 -1.73 9.75 2.15
CA GLN A 93 -2.59 9.90 0.97
C GLN A 93 -1.88 10.62 -0.18
N ALA A 94 -1.08 11.65 0.12
CA ALA A 94 -0.26 12.35 -0.86
C ALA A 94 0.76 11.40 -1.50
N SER A 95 1.46 10.59 -0.71
CA SER A 95 2.40 9.58 -1.19
C SER A 95 1.72 8.54 -2.10
N LEU A 96 0.53 8.05 -1.73
CA LEU A 96 -0.22 7.12 -2.57
C LEU A 96 -0.61 7.75 -3.91
N PHE A 97 -1.12 8.98 -3.88
CA PHE A 97 -1.51 9.70 -5.09
C PHE A 97 -0.31 9.98 -6.00
N ALA A 98 0.80 10.46 -5.43
CA ALA A 98 2.02 10.75 -6.16
C ALA A 98 2.59 9.48 -6.80
N PHE A 99 2.65 8.37 -6.06
CA PHE A 99 3.11 7.09 -6.58
C PHE A 99 2.22 6.54 -7.70
N TRP A 100 0.90 6.57 -7.53
CA TRP A 100 -0.02 6.12 -8.59
C TRP A 100 0.07 6.99 -9.84
N SER A 101 0.17 8.31 -9.67
CA SER A 101 0.36 9.25 -10.78
C SER A 101 1.68 9.00 -11.50
N ALA A 102 2.73 8.70 -10.75
CA ALA A 102 4.03 8.29 -11.25
C ALA A 102 3.96 6.97 -12.04
N ARG A 103 3.23 5.98 -11.52
CA ARG A 103 3.13 4.66 -12.14
C ARG A 103 2.26 4.65 -13.39
N ASP A 104 1.25 5.50 -13.45
CA ASP A 104 0.29 5.56 -14.55
C ASP A 104 0.79 6.42 -15.74
N GLN A 105 1.92 7.11 -15.60
CA GLN A 105 2.57 7.84 -16.69
C GLN A 105 3.11 6.87 -17.75
N THR A 106 2.62 6.99 -18.98
CA THR A 106 2.90 6.06 -20.09
C THR A 106 4.37 6.03 -20.54
N ASP A 107 5.13 7.10 -20.30
CA ASP A 107 6.53 7.24 -20.74
C ASP A 107 7.58 6.91 -19.67
N ARG A 108 7.17 6.40 -18.50
CA ARG A 108 8.12 6.21 -17.39
C ARG A 108 8.91 4.91 -17.47
N ARG A 109 10.17 5.02 -17.04
CA ARG A 109 11.10 3.93 -16.73
C ARG A 109 10.47 2.96 -15.74
N ASP A 110 10.80 1.68 -15.87
CA ASP A 110 10.53 0.63 -14.88
C ASP A 110 10.78 1.13 -13.45
N ILE A 111 9.71 1.25 -12.65
CA ILE A 111 9.77 1.71 -11.25
C ILE A 111 10.03 0.49 -10.37
N TYR A 112 11.11 0.50 -9.58
CA TYR A 112 11.38 -0.52 -8.58
C TYR A 112 11.08 0.00 -7.17
N TRP A 113 11.11 -0.89 -6.17
CA TRP A 113 10.97 -0.49 -4.76
C TRP A 113 11.95 0.63 -4.37
N ILE A 114 13.20 0.57 -4.86
CA ILE A 114 14.23 1.58 -4.57
C ILE A 114 13.88 2.98 -5.12
N ASP A 115 13.05 3.05 -6.15
CA ASP A 115 12.68 4.30 -6.82
C ASP A 115 11.45 4.97 -6.19
N VAL A 116 10.74 4.27 -5.30
CA VAL A 116 9.51 4.74 -4.65
C VAL A 116 9.72 6.11 -3.99
N ALA A 117 10.83 6.29 -3.26
CA ALA A 117 11.13 7.55 -2.57
C ALA A 117 11.19 8.74 -3.55
N SER A 118 11.76 8.53 -4.74
CA SER A 118 11.82 9.57 -5.79
C SER A 118 10.46 9.90 -6.40
N CYS A 119 9.46 9.04 -6.21
CA CYS A 119 8.11 9.23 -6.73
C CYS A 119 7.19 9.98 -5.76
N ILE A 120 7.47 9.95 -4.46
CA ILE A 120 6.55 10.43 -3.42
C ILE A 120 6.98 11.74 -2.75
N GLY A 121 8.19 12.24 -3.03
CA GLY A 121 8.71 13.50 -2.48
C GLY A 121 9.73 13.28 -1.38
#